data_AF-A0A7K1UAU0-F1
#
_entry.id   AF-A0A7K1UAU0-F1
#
_cell.length_a   1.000
_cell.length_b   1.000
_cell.length_c   1.000
_cell.angle_alpha   90.00
_cell.angle_beta   90.00
_cell.angle_gamma   90.00
#
_symmetry.space_group_name_H-M   'P 1'
#
loop_
_entity.id
_entity.type
_entity.pdbx_description
1 polymer ?
#
loop_
_entity_poly.entity_id
_entity_poly.type
_entity_poly.pdbx_seq_one_letter_code
_entity_poly.pdbx_strand_id
1 'polypeptide(L)'
;MPAVSYTYDPVEKEVVVTDGSTYAAGDGLKKVHVKVHDNFGKEVRDTITVTGAPGAKTIDVSTLNASKGLNITATIITNVDFHADGSAFVIQAAGNLANWDKK
;
A
#
# COMPACT_ATOMS: atom_id res chain seq x y z
N MET A 1 12.09 -4.80 -7.77
CA MET A 1 11.66 -3.39 -7.90
C MET A 1 10.34 -3.22 -7.17
N PRO A 2 10.15 -2.15 -6.38
CA PRO A 2 8.87 -1.85 -5.74
C PRO A 2 7.75 -1.73 -6.77
N ALA A 3 6.67 -2.48 -6.56
CA ALA A 3 5.46 -2.41 -7.36
C ALA A 3 4.26 -2.71 -6.46
N VAL A 4 3.61 -1.66 -5.97
CA VAL A 4 2.39 -1.77 -5.16
C VAL A 4 1.27 -1.04 -5.87
N SER A 5 0.17 -1.74 -6.11
CA SER A 5 -1.06 -1.19 -6.68
C SER A 5 -2.18 -1.17 -5.65
N TYR A 6 -3.18 -0.35 -5.92
CA TYR A 6 -4.37 -0.25 -5.09
C TYR A 6 -5.64 -0.16 -5.93
N THR A 7 -6.76 -0.58 -5.33
CA THR A 7 -8.12 -0.33 -5.81
C THR A 7 -8.93 0.22 -4.65
N TYR A 8 -9.59 1.35 -4.85
CA TYR A 8 -10.49 1.94 -3.87
C TYR A 8 -11.96 1.70 -4.28
N ASP A 9 -12.73 1.09 -3.38
CA ASP A 9 -14.18 0.97 -3.49
C ASP A 9 -14.86 1.93 -2.49
N PRO A 10 -15.48 3.03 -2.95
CA PRO A 10 -16.16 3.97 -2.08
C PRO A 10 -17.51 3.47 -1.54
N VAL A 11 -18.10 2.44 -2.14
CA VAL A 11 -19.40 1.86 -1.74
C VAL A 11 -19.18 0.92 -0.56
N GLU A 12 -18.29 -0.06 -0.72
CA GLU A 12 -17.91 -1.00 0.34
C GLU A 12 -17.00 -0.36 1.39
N LYS A 13 -16.42 0.81 1.07
CA LYS A 13 -15.43 1.53 1.88
C LYS A 13 -14.18 0.68 2.15
N GLU A 14 -13.66 0.10 1.08
CA GLU A 14 -12.49 -0.77 1.13
C GLU A 14 -11.38 -0.25 0.22
N VAL A 15 -10.14 -0.45 0.64
CA VAL A 15 -8.96 -0.31 -0.22
C VAL A 15 -8.26 -1.66 -0.31
N VAL A 16 -8.23 -2.22 -1.51
CA VAL A 16 -7.47 -3.44 -1.80
C VAL A 16 -6.08 -3.02 -2.24
N VAL A 17 -5.04 -3.52 -1.56
CA VAL A 17 -3.64 -3.22 -1.85
C VAL A 17 -2.93 -4.49 -2.24
N THR A 18 -2.21 -4.45 -3.36
CA THR A 18 -1.56 -5.61 -3.95
C THR A 18 -0.07 -5.34 -4.11
N ASP A 19 0.76 -6.21 -3.53
CA ASP A 19 2.20 -6.24 -3.79
C ASP A 19 2.47 -7.14 -5.01
N GLY A 20 3.02 -6.51 -6.06
CA GLY A 20 3.54 -7.15 -7.26
C GLY A 20 5.06 -6.99 -7.37
N SER A 21 5.74 -6.61 -6.28
CA SER A 21 7.17 -6.35 -6.28
C SER A 21 7.99 -7.59 -6.60
N THR A 22 9.04 -7.38 -7.38
CA THR A 22 10.03 -8.42 -7.71
C THR A 22 11.28 -8.24 -6.87
N TYR A 23 11.91 -9.35 -6.48
CA TYR A 23 13.11 -9.34 -5.64
C TYR A 23 14.27 -10.02 -6.38
N ALA A 24 15.50 -9.61 -6.08
CA ALA A 24 16.68 -10.27 -6.64
C ALA A 24 16.81 -11.70 -6.10
N ALA A 25 17.57 -12.54 -6.81
CA ALA A 25 17.84 -13.90 -6.33
C ALA A 25 18.49 -13.86 -4.94
N GLY A 26 17.96 -14.64 -4.00
CA GLY A 26 18.41 -14.65 -2.61
C GLY A 26 17.75 -13.62 -1.70
N ASP A 27 16.84 -12.78 -2.22
CA ASP A 27 16.00 -11.87 -1.43
C ASP A 27 14.51 -12.24 -1.57
N GLY A 28 13.67 -11.67 -0.70
CA GLY A 28 12.23 -11.83 -0.75
C GLY A 28 11.51 -10.85 0.16
N LEU A 29 10.20 -10.70 -0.05
CA LEU A 29 9.38 -9.86 0.81
C LEU A 29 9.47 -10.34 2.27
N LYS A 30 9.71 -9.40 3.18
CA LYS A 30 9.53 -9.60 4.62
C LYS A 30 8.16 -9.10 5.04
N LYS A 31 7.82 -7.86 4.66
CA LYS A 31 6.49 -7.25 4.86
C LYS A 31 6.34 -5.97 4.06
N VAL A 32 5.11 -5.64 3.67
CA VAL A 32 4.71 -4.30 3.24
C VAL A 32 3.86 -3.69 4.35
N HIS A 33 4.30 -2.57 4.91
CA HIS A 33 3.44 -1.75 5.79
C HIS A 33 2.60 -0.85 4.92
N VAL A 34 1.29 -0.84 5.13
CA VAL A 34 0.36 0.00 4.39
C VAL A 34 -0.35 0.91 5.36
N LYS A 35 -0.53 2.16 4.95
CA LYS A 35 -1.26 3.17 5.70
C LYS A 35 -2.15 3.94 4.75
N VAL A 36 -3.45 3.93 5.02
CA VAL A 36 -4.45 4.77 4.34
C VAL A 36 -4.87 5.84 5.32
N HIS A 37 -4.90 7.09 4.87
CA HIS A 37 -5.27 8.21 5.73
C HIS A 37 -6.17 9.20 5.01
N ASP A 38 -7.03 9.86 5.79
CA ASP A 38 -7.83 10.97 5.29
C ASP A 38 -7.06 12.31 5.40
N ASN A 39 -7.71 13.36 4.93
CA ASN A 39 -7.22 14.73 5.00
C ASN A 39 -7.57 15.43 6.33
N PHE A 40 -8.13 14.70 7.29
CA PHE A 40 -8.60 15.20 8.59
C PHE A 40 -7.81 14.60 9.76
N GLY A 41 -6.77 13.81 9.47
CA GLY A 41 -5.83 13.28 10.46
C GLY A 41 -6.15 11.88 10.96
N LYS A 42 -7.17 11.19 10.42
CA LYS A 42 -7.40 9.77 10.74
C LYS A 42 -6.67 8.87 9.76
N GLU A 43 -6.27 7.71 10.24
CA GLU A 43 -5.58 6.69 9.45
C GLU A 43 -5.95 5.27 9.88
N VAL A 44 -5.87 4.36 8.92
CA VAL A 44 -5.95 2.91 9.10
C VAL A 44 -4.65 2.30 8.58
N ARG A 45 -4.16 1.27 9.27
CA ARG A 45 -2.89 0.60 8.94
C ARG A 45 -3.12 -0.89 8.80
N ASP A 46 -2.41 -1.51 7.87
CA ASP A 46 -2.37 -2.95 7.72
C ASP A 46 -1.00 -3.41 7.15
N THR A 47 -0.81 -4.71 7.04
CA THR A 47 0.42 -5.31 6.52
C THR A 47 0.15 -6.42 5.51
N ILE A 48 0.99 -6.50 4.48
CA ILE A 48 1.06 -7.64 3.56
C ILE A 48 2.31 -8.44 3.92
N THR A 49 2.13 -9.72 4.24
CA THR A 49 3.24 -10.64 4.58
C THR A 49 3.35 -11.83 3.63
N VAL A 50 2.39 -11.99 2.72
CA VAL A 50 2.39 -13.06 1.73
C VAL A 50 3.48 -12.77 0.70
N THR A 51 4.45 -13.68 0.61
CA THR A 51 5.54 -13.65 -0.35
C THR A 51 5.09 -14.24 -1.70
N GLY A 52 5.27 -13.49 -2.79
CA GLY A 52 4.91 -13.91 -4.15
C GLY A 52 3.65 -13.20 -4.67
N ALA A 53 3.62 -12.95 -5.99
CA ALA A 53 2.56 -12.15 -6.61
C ALA A 53 1.31 -12.99 -6.97
N PRO A 54 0.09 -12.46 -6.76
CA PRO A 54 -0.21 -11.21 -6.04
C PRO A 54 -0.44 -11.46 -4.54
N GLY A 55 0.44 -10.91 -3.69
CA GLY A 55 0.16 -10.78 -2.26
C GLY A 55 -0.79 -9.61 -2.06
N ALA A 56 -2.03 -9.84 -1.63
CA ALA A 56 -3.04 -8.80 -1.53
C ALA A 56 -3.65 -8.69 -0.13
N LYS A 57 -4.12 -7.49 0.22
CA LYS A 57 -4.81 -7.21 1.46
C LYS A 57 -5.95 -6.22 1.24
N THR A 58 -7.12 -6.53 1.78
CA THR A 58 -8.25 -5.60 1.87
C THR A 58 -8.17 -4.83 3.18
N ILE A 59 -8.26 -3.51 3.11
CA ILE A 59 -8.22 -2.58 4.23
C ILE A 59 -9.57 -1.90 4.34
N ASP A 60 -10.25 -2.07 5.47
CA ASP A 60 -11.49 -1.34 5.79
C ASP A 60 -11.15 0.13 6.10
N VAL A 61 -11.69 1.05 5.30
CA VAL A 61 -11.52 2.50 5.44
C VAL A 61 -12.82 3.20 5.86
N SER A 62 -13.80 2.44 6.35
CA SER A 62 -15.12 2.94 6.75
C SER A 62 -15.10 4.03 7.83
N THR A 63 -14.01 4.08 8.60
CA THR A 63 -13.79 5.08 9.67
C THR A 63 -13.16 6.39 9.19
N LEU A 64 -12.68 6.44 7.94
CA LEU A 64 -12.01 7.58 7.33
C LEU A 64 -12.99 8.50 6.59
N ASN A 65 -12.67 9.79 6.54
CA ASN A 65 -13.45 10.77 5.78
C ASN A 65 -12.89 10.95 4.36
N ALA A 66 -13.54 10.31 3.38
CA ALA A 66 -13.14 10.36 1.97
C ALA A 66 -13.58 11.62 1.20
N SER A 67 -14.20 12.63 1.84
CA SER A 67 -14.72 13.83 1.14
C SER A 67 -13.68 14.65 0.37
N LYS A 68 -12.40 14.52 0.72
CA LYS A 68 -11.26 15.14 0.02
C LYS A 68 -10.36 14.12 -0.69
N GLY A 69 -10.86 12.91 -0.91
CA GLY A 69 -10.07 11.75 -1.28
C GLY A 69 -9.28 11.19 -0.10
N LEU A 70 -8.81 9.95 -0.25
CA LEU A 70 -7.91 9.30 0.68
C LEU A 70 -6.49 9.31 0.12
N ASN A 71 -5.50 9.14 0.99
CA ASN A 71 -4.11 9.02 0.61
C ASN A 71 -3.58 7.68 1.11
N ILE A 72 -2.69 7.07 0.35
CA ILE A 72 -2.05 5.81 0.70
C ILE A 72 -0.54 5.98 0.69
N THR A 73 0.10 5.42 1.71
CA THR A 73 1.55 5.27 1.79
C THR A 73 1.87 3.83 2.10
N ALA A 74 2.93 3.30 1.49
CA ALA A 74 3.43 1.96 1.81
C ALA A 74 4.94 1.94 1.96
N THR A 75 5.42 1.09 2.86
CA THR A 75 6.85 0.79 3.06
C THR A 75 7.07 -0.69 2.78
N ILE A 76 7.87 -1.01 1.77
CA ILE A 76 8.30 -2.37 1.47
C ILE A 76 9.56 -2.66 2.27
N ILE A 77 9.61 -3.82 2.90
CA ILE A 77 10.77 -4.32 3.63
C ILE A 77 11.05 -5.74 3.12
N THR A 78 12.31 -6.00 2.75
CA THR A 78 12.76 -7.34 2.33
C THR A 78 13.62 -8.01 3.39
N ASN A 79 14.05 -9.24 3.11
CA ASN A 79 14.87 -10.02 4.04
C ASN A 79 16.32 -9.53 4.11
N VAL A 80 16.82 -8.88 3.06
CA VAL A 80 18.20 -8.38 2.97
C VAL A 80 18.31 -6.87 3.18
N ASP A 81 17.38 -6.30 3.98
CA ASP A 81 17.32 -4.88 4.36
C ASP A 81 17.04 -3.88 3.22
N PHE A 82 16.40 -4.29 2.12
CA PHE A 82 15.83 -3.32 1.18
C PHE A 82 14.58 -2.67 1.79
N HIS A 83 14.61 -1.34 1.93
CA HIS A 83 13.50 -0.52 2.40
C HIS A 83 13.10 0.50 1.33
N ALA A 84 11.84 0.50 0.91
CA ALA A 84 11.34 1.48 -0.05
C ALA A 84 9.98 2.04 0.37
N ASP A 85 9.88 3.37 0.40
CA ASP A 85 8.68 4.12 0.75
C ASP A 85 8.01 4.66 -0.51
N GLY A 86 6.73 4.38 -0.71
CA GLY A 86 5.94 4.84 -1.86
C GLY A 86 4.60 5.45 -1.43
N SER A 87 4.01 6.26 -2.31
CA SER A 87 2.76 6.97 -2.00
C SER A 87 1.85 7.18 -3.21
N ALA A 88 0.56 7.33 -2.95
CA ALA A 88 -0.41 7.89 -3.87
C ALA A 88 -1.40 8.79 -3.11
N PHE A 89 -1.78 9.90 -3.74
CA PHE A 89 -2.58 10.94 -3.12
C PHE A 89 -3.91 11.12 -3.84
N VAL A 90 -4.94 11.49 -3.08
CA VAL A 90 -6.31 11.72 -3.58
C VAL A 90 -6.78 10.54 -4.42
N ILE A 91 -6.71 9.33 -3.85
CA ILE A 91 -7.14 8.10 -4.52
C ILE A 91 -8.66 8.15 -4.73
N GLN A 92 -9.07 7.83 -5.96
CA GLN A 92 -10.47 7.86 -6.39
C GLN A 92 -10.89 6.61 -7.17
N ALA A 93 -9.91 5.81 -7.61
CA ALA A 93 -10.11 4.59 -8.40
C ALA A 93 -8.88 3.68 -8.23
N ALA A 94 -8.74 2.66 -9.07
CA ALA A 94 -7.53 1.85 -9.12
C ALA A 94 -6.30 2.66 -9.60
N GLY A 95 -5.13 2.35 -9.05
CA GLY A 95 -3.88 3.02 -9.37
C GLY A 95 -2.65 2.33 -8.81
N ASN A 96 -1.50 2.99 -8.96
CA ASN A 96 -0.21 2.50 -8.46
C ASN A 96 0.40 3.50 -7.48
N LEU A 97 1.12 2.99 -6.48
CA LEU A 97 2.01 3.82 -5.67
C LEU A 97 3.22 4.25 -6.51
N ALA A 98 3.63 5.50 -6.31
CA ALA A 98 4.74 6.13 -7.01
C ALA A 98 5.69 6.81 -6.00
N ASN A 99 6.68 7.54 -6.52
CA ASN A 99 7.67 8.29 -5.75
C ASN A 99 8.44 7.41 -4.76
N TRP A 100 8.84 6.22 -5.21
CA TRP A 100 9.57 5.26 -4.40
C TRP A 100 10.93 5.81 -3.98
N ASP A 101 11.08 6.09 -2.69
CA ASP A 101 12.35 6.47 -2.09
C ASP A 101 12.97 5.27 -1.38
N LYS A 102 14.24 5.00 -1.66
CA LYS A 102 14.97 3.86 -1.09
C LYS A 102 15.79 4.36 0.09
N LYS A 103 15.68 3.67 1.22
CA LYS A 103 16.52 3.91 2.40
C LYS A 103 17.61 2.89 2.53
#